data_AF-A0A6I3LSM8-F1
#
_entry.id   AF-A0A6I3LSM8-F1
#
_cell.length_a   1.000
_cell.length_b   1.000
_cell.length_c   1.000
_cell.angle_alpha   90.00
_cell.angle_beta   90.00
_cell.angle_gamma   90.00
#
_symmetry.space_group_name_H-M   'P 1'
#
loop_
_entity.id
_entity.type
_entity.pdbx_description
1 polymer ?
#
loop_
_entity_poly.entity_id
_entity_poly.type
_entity_poly.pdbx_seq_one_letter_code
_entity_poly.pdbx_strand_id
1 'polypeptide(L)'
;MKVDFYTKAILTVIAGCLLIMVIRDLSIVPKAHATEGSIPNSAPLGYGLVPLNDDGSMNVRVSNFDEYTNDVNVRFNDELKVRITNSEIKTSMSNSFGNVIRVKLEK
;
A
#
# COMPACT_ATOMS: atom_id res chain seq x y z
N MET A 1 25.47 47.55 -31.98
CA MET A 1 26.55 47.95 -31.05
C MET A 1 27.57 46.82 -31.07
N LYS A 2 28.83 47.09 -31.44
CA LYS A 2 29.87 46.06 -31.44
C LYS A 2 30.13 45.68 -29.98
N VAL A 3 29.91 44.42 -29.64
CA VAL A 3 30.20 43.90 -28.31
C VAL A 3 31.70 43.60 -28.26
N ASP A 4 32.40 44.25 -27.34
CA ASP A 4 33.84 44.08 -27.19
C ASP A 4 34.19 42.67 -26.72
N PHE A 5 35.40 42.21 -27.10
CA PHE A 5 35.87 40.85 -26.79
C PHE A 5 35.88 40.57 -25.29
N TYR A 6 36.13 41.61 -24.48
CA TYR A 6 36.07 41.58 -23.02
C TYR A 6 34.66 41.24 -22.52
N THR A 7 33.64 41.93 -23.03
CA THR A 7 32.24 41.69 -22.68
C THR A 7 31.80 40.30 -23.13
N LYS A 8 32.25 39.85 -24.30
CA LYS A 8 31.99 38.49 -24.78
C LYS A 8 32.59 37.43 -23.86
N ALA A 9 33.82 37.62 -23.38
CA ALA A 9 34.47 36.70 -22.45
C ALA A 9 33.72 36.59 -21.12
N ILE A 10 33.39 37.71 -20.50
CA ILE A 10 32.64 37.74 -19.23
C ILE A 10 31.27 37.07 -19.37
N LEU A 11 30.55 37.37 -20.45
CA LEU A 11 29.22 36.82 -20.69
C LEU A 11 29.28 35.29 -20.90
N THR A 12 30.36 34.80 -21.51
CA THR A 12 30.60 33.36 -21.67
C THR A 12 30.86 32.67 -20.32
N VAL A 13 31.63 33.31 -19.44
CA VAL A 13 31.90 32.77 -18.09
C VAL A 13 30.63 32.72 -17.24
N ILE A 14 29.84 33.80 -17.24
CA ILE A 14 28.56 33.86 -16.51
C ILE A 14 27.59 32.80 -17.04
N ALA A 15 27.49 32.66 -18.37
CA ALA A 15 26.66 31.64 -19.00
C ALA A 15 27.10 30.22 -18.61
N GLY A 16 28.42 29.96 -18.53
CA GLY A 16 28.96 28.67 -18.09
C GLY A 16 28.60 28.35 -16.63
N CYS A 17 28.77 29.30 -15.72
CA CYS A 17 28.39 29.12 -14.32
C CYS A 17 26.89 28.85 -14.15
N LEU A 18 26.04 29.60 -14.88
CA LEU A 18 24.59 29.39 -14.85
C LEU A 18 24.19 28.04 -15.44
N LEU A 19 24.84 27.61 -16.53
CA LEU A 19 24.60 26.30 -17.13
C LEU A 19 24.90 25.16 -16.15
N ILE A 20 26.03 25.24 -15.43
CA ILE A 20 26.40 24.23 -14.41
C ILE A 20 25.40 24.24 -13.25
N MET A 21 24.96 25.41 -12.80
CA MET A 21 23.97 25.54 -11.73
C MET A 21 22.63 24.92 -12.15
N VAL A 22 22.16 25.21 -13.36
CA VAL A 22 20.94 24.62 -13.91
C VAL A 22 21.07 23.10 -14.03
N ILE A 23 22.19 22.55 -14.52
CA ILE A 23 22.38 21.10 -14.62
C ILE A 23 22.33 20.42 -13.24
N ARG A 24 22.84 21.07 -12.18
CA ARG A 24 22.77 20.55 -10.81
C ARG A 24 21.36 20.60 -10.23
N ASP A 25 20.60 21.65 -10.55
CA ASP A 25 19.23 21.84 -10.08
C ASP A 25 18.20 21.11 -10.95
N LEU A 26 18.58 20.71 -12.16
CA LEU A 26 17.80 19.85 -13.04
C LEU A 26 17.83 18.44 -12.44
N SER A 27 17.02 18.24 -11.42
CA SER A 27 16.65 16.93 -10.88
C SER A 27 15.88 16.16 -11.95
N ILE A 28 16.62 15.58 -12.90
CA ILE A 28 16.16 14.65 -13.94
C ILE A 28 15.47 13.44 -13.32
N VAL A 29 15.91 13.06 -12.12
CA VAL A 29 15.21 12.10 -11.27
C VAL A 29 14.28 12.92 -10.38
N PRO A 30 12.95 12.74 -10.46
CA PRO A 30 12.04 13.33 -9.50
C PRO A 30 12.47 12.84 -8.11
N LYS A 31 12.91 13.78 -7.26
CA LYS A 31 13.13 13.46 -5.85
C LYS A 31 11.75 13.05 -5.32
N ALA A 32 11.63 11.79 -4.90
CA ALA A 32 10.44 11.31 -4.23
C ALA A 32 10.35 12.06 -2.89
N HIS A 33 9.70 13.21 -2.91
CA HIS A 33 9.29 13.91 -1.71
C HIS A 33 8.22 13.03 -1.07
N ALA A 34 8.62 12.20 -0.10
CA ALA A 34 7.69 11.66 0.87
C ALA A 34 7.17 12.85 1.67
N THR A 35 6.12 13.48 1.14
CA THR A 35 5.36 14.43 1.92
C THR A 35 4.77 13.64 3.09
N GLU A 36 5.13 13.99 4.32
CA GLU A 36 4.36 13.65 5.52
C GLU A 36 3.01 14.42 5.54
N GLY A 37 2.47 14.71 4.37
CA GLY A 37 1.19 15.35 4.16
C GLY A 37 0.13 14.28 4.19
N SER A 38 -0.66 14.31 5.26
CA SER A 38 -2.00 13.73 5.40
C SER A 38 -2.46 12.96 4.16
N ILE A 39 -2.46 11.63 4.29
CA ILE A 39 -2.95 10.65 3.32
C ILE A 39 -4.16 11.25 2.57
N PRO A 40 -4.09 11.43 1.24
CA PRO A 40 -5.23 11.93 0.49
C PRO A 40 -6.35 10.90 0.64
N ASN A 41 -7.40 11.30 1.36
CA ASN A 41 -8.57 10.49 1.70
C ASN A 41 -9.47 10.20 0.48
N SER A 42 -8.91 10.22 -0.72
CA SER A 42 -9.60 9.99 -1.98
C SER A 42 -8.92 8.84 -2.71
N ALA A 43 -9.03 7.67 -2.10
CA ALA A 43 -8.81 6.43 -2.81
C ALA A 43 -10.06 6.13 -3.68
N PRO A 44 -9.90 5.56 -4.88
CA PRO A 44 -11.01 5.22 -5.75
C PRO A 44 -11.97 4.27 -5.02
N LEU A 45 -13.28 4.47 -5.25
CA LEU A 45 -14.40 3.74 -4.66
C LEU A 45 -14.13 2.22 -4.57
N GLY A 46 -13.56 1.74 -3.46
CA GLY A 46 -13.32 0.31 -3.23
C GLY A 46 -12.00 -0.07 -2.56
N TYR A 47 -11.01 0.82 -2.49
CA TYR A 47 -9.74 0.51 -1.81
C TYR A 47 -9.40 1.60 -0.80
N GLY A 48 -8.95 1.23 0.39
CA GLY A 48 -8.46 2.16 1.42
C GLY A 48 -7.00 1.86 1.72
N LEU A 49 -6.19 2.89 1.94
CA LEU A 49 -4.83 2.71 2.46
C LEU A 49 -4.95 2.31 3.93
N VAL A 50 -4.53 1.09 4.25
CA VAL A 50 -4.49 0.58 5.62
C VAL A 50 -3.10 0.87 6.20
N PRO A 51 -3.00 1.56 7.34
CA PRO A 51 -1.71 1.78 7.99
C PRO A 51 -1.11 0.45 8.45
N LEU A 52 0.19 0.28 8.21
CA LEU A 52 0.97 -0.85 8.71
C LEU A 52 1.55 -0.52 10.08
N ASN A 53 1.80 -1.54 10.89
CA ASN A 53 2.56 -1.40 12.13
C ASN A 53 4.05 -1.16 11.82
N ASP A 54 4.83 -0.72 12.82
CA ASP A 54 6.27 -0.43 12.67
C ASP A 54 7.12 -1.64 12.21
N ASP A 55 6.63 -2.86 12.47
CA ASP A 55 7.24 -4.12 12.06
C ASP A 55 6.79 -4.57 10.65
N GLY A 56 5.99 -3.77 9.95
CA GLY A 56 5.42 -4.08 8.63
C GLY A 56 4.24 -5.06 8.67
N SER A 57 3.74 -5.44 9.85
CA SER A 57 2.58 -6.31 9.99
C SER A 57 1.24 -5.55 9.81
N MET A 58 0.18 -6.29 9.45
CA MET A 58 -1.19 -5.78 9.36
C MET A 58 -2.13 -6.66 10.19
N ASN A 59 -2.89 -6.05 11.10
CA ASN A 59 -3.90 -6.76 11.88
C ASN A 59 -5.30 -6.51 11.30
N VAL A 60 -5.97 -7.56 10.82
CA VAL A 60 -7.30 -7.48 10.22
C VAL A 60 -8.32 -8.14 11.14
N ARG A 61 -9.38 -7.41 11.51
CA ARG A 61 -10.53 -7.94 12.24
C ARG A 61 -11.77 -7.83 11.37
N VAL A 62 -12.32 -8.97 10.94
CA VAL A 62 -13.60 -9.03 10.25
C VAL A 62 -14.71 -8.96 11.30
N SER A 63 -15.54 -7.91 11.25
CA SER A 63 -16.58 -7.64 12.24
C SER A 63 -17.96 -8.19 11.87
N ASN A 64 -18.23 -8.38 10.58
CA ASN A 64 -19.49 -8.93 10.10
C ASN A 64 -19.22 -10.09 9.14
N PHE A 65 -19.88 -11.23 9.33
CA PHE A 65 -19.75 -12.42 8.50
C PHE A 65 -21.04 -12.62 7.69
N ASP A 66 -21.38 -11.64 6.84
CA ASP A 66 -22.43 -11.84 5.84
C ASP A 66 -21.87 -12.55 4.61
N GLU A 67 -22.71 -13.39 4.01
CA GLU A 67 -22.36 -14.63 3.29
C GLU A 67 -21.56 -14.44 1.98
N TYR A 68 -21.28 -13.22 1.51
CA TYR A 68 -20.70 -13.01 0.16
C TYR A 68 -19.65 -11.90 -0.01
N THR A 69 -19.24 -11.15 1.03
CA THR A 69 -18.42 -9.93 0.83
C THR A 69 -17.08 -9.90 1.58
N ASN A 70 -16.76 -10.91 2.39
CA ASN A 70 -15.52 -10.94 3.16
C ASN A 70 -14.39 -11.70 2.46
N ASP A 71 -14.16 -11.41 1.18
CA ASP A 71 -13.01 -11.95 0.46
C ASP A 71 -11.78 -11.05 0.73
N VAL A 72 -10.90 -11.51 1.61
CA VAL A 72 -9.60 -10.87 1.85
C VAL A 72 -8.61 -11.45 0.86
N ASN A 73 -8.56 -10.90 -0.34
CA ASN A 73 -7.58 -11.29 -1.34
C ASN A 73 -6.20 -10.68 -1.01
N VAL A 74 -5.29 -11.50 -0.47
CA VAL A 74 -3.90 -11.10 -0.21
C VAL A 74 -2.98 -11.72 -1.25
N ARG A 75 -2.32 -10.88 -2.04
CA ARG A 75 -1.33 -11.31 -3.05
C ARG A 75 0.07 -11.24 -2.47
N PHE A 76 0.77 -12.36 -2.52
CA PHE A 76 2.18 -12.47 -2.13
C PHE A 76 3.02 -12.81 -3.37
N ASN A 77 4.24 -12.28 -3.43
CA ASN A 77 5.20 -12.67 -4.47
C ASN A 77 5.86 -14.03 -4.15
N ASP A 78 5.76 -14.47 -2.89
CA ASP A 78 6.32 -15.70 -2.36
C ASP A 78 5.21 -16.59 -1.75
N GLU A 79 5.61 -17.75 -1.22
CA GLU A 79 4.71 -18.73 -0.61
C GLU A 79 3.98 -18.19 0.64
N LEU A 80 2.66 -18.32 0.67
CA LEU A 80 1.83 -17.95 1.82
C LEU A 80 1.72 -19.11 2.81
N LYS A 81 2.25 -18.94 4.01
CA LYS A 81 2.08 -19.89 5.13
C LYS A 81 0.88 -19.50 6.01
N VAL A 82 -0.22 -20.24 5.92
CA VAL A 82 -1.42 -20.02 6.74
C VAL A 82 -1.42 -20.96 7.96
N ARG A 83 -1.57 -20.40 9.17
CA ARG A 83 -1.74 -21.19 10.40
C ARG A 83 -3.06 -20.84 11.07
N ILE A 84 -3.98 -21.81 11.09
CA ILE A 84 -5.26 -21.69 11.78
C ILE A 84 -5.10 -22.29 13.18
N THR A 85 -5.35 -21.49 14.23
CA THR A 85 -5.07 -21.90 15.62
C THR A 85 -6.32 -22.31 16.39
N ASN A 86 -7.48 -21.71 16.08
CA ASN A 86 -8.74 -22.01 16.76
C ASN A 86 -9.89 -21.91 15.75
N SER A 87 -10.47 -23.06 15.40
CA SER A 87 -11.64 -23.15 14.52
C SER A 87 -12.73 -23.91 15.24
N GLU A 88 -13.88 -23.28 15.39
CA GLU A 88 -15.09 -23.87 15.97
C GLU A 88 -16.23 -23.74 14.94
N ILE A 89 -16.87 -24.86 14.60
CA ILE A 89 -18.10 -24.84 13.79
C ILE A 89 -19.27 -24.87 14.77
N LYS A 90 -19.96 -23.74 14.93
CA LYS A 90 -21.17 -23.67 15.75
C LYS A 90 -22.38 -24.14 14.96
N THR A 91 -22.77 -25.39 15.13
CA THR A 91 -24.04 -25.92 14.63
C THR A 91 -25.11 -25.83 15.72
N SER A 92 -26.20 -25.08 15.50
CA SER A 92 -27.39 -25.15 16.34
C SER A 92 -28.41 -26.11 15.71
N MET A 93 -28.85 -27.11 16.47
CA MET A 93 -29.91 -28.03 16.04
C MET A 93 -30.98 -28.08 17.13
N SER A 94 -32.22 -27.75 16.76
CA SER A 94 -33.41 -27.93 17.58
C SER A 94 -34.11 -29.21 17.14
N ASN A 95 -34.36 -30.14 18.05
CA ASN A 95 -35.08 -31.37 17.74
C ASN A 95 -36.23 -31.59 18.74
N SER A 96 -37.44 -31.83 18.23
CA SER A 96 -38.67 -31.94 19.03
C SER A 96 -39.09 -33.39 19.32
N PHE A 97 -38.44 -34.39 18.72
CA PHE A 97 -38.85 -35.79 18.89
C PHE A 97 -37.66 -36.73 19.12
N GLY A 98 -37.84 -37.64 20.09
CA GLY A 98 -36.82 -38.45 20.78
C GLY A 98 -36.11 -39.53 19.96
N ASN A 99 -35.59 -39.20 18.79
CA ASN A 99 -34.69 -40.09 18.03
C ASN A 99 -33.23 -39.68 18.21
N VAL A 100 -32.36 -40.68 18.41
CA VAL A 100 -30.91 -40.52 18.60
C VAL A 100 -30.25 -40.17 17.27
N ILE A 101 -29.60 -39.01 17.21
CA ILE A 101 -28.84 -38.56 16.03
C ILE A 101 -27.37 -38.98 16.20
N ARG A 102 -26.80 -39.63 15.18
CA ARG A 102 -25.37 -39.97 15.12
C ARG A 102 -24.69 -39.03 14.13
N VAL A 103 -23.78 -38.19 14.63
CA VAL A 103 -22.95 -37.33 13.79
C VAL A 103 -21.60 -38.02 13.58
N LYS A 104 -21.18 -38.18 12.32
CA LYS A 104 -19.86 -38.70 11.95
C LYS A 104 -19.03 -37.54 11.42
N LEU A 105 -17.90 -37.26 12.06
CA LEU A 105 -16.90 -36.33 11.56
C LEU A 105 -15.82 -37.16 10.84
N GLU A 106 -15.60 -36.90 9.56
CA GLU A 106 -14.50 -37.49 8.80
C GLU A 106 -13.31 -36.52 8.78
N LYS A 107 -12.11 -37.08 8.92
CA LYS A 107 -10.83 -36.37 9.05
C LYS A 107 -10.23 -36.06 7.69
#